data_AF-A0A3D2ILS5-F1
#
_entry.id   AF-A0A3D2ILS5-F1
#
_cell.length_a   1.000
_cell.length_b   1.000
_cell.length_c   1.000
_cell.angle_alpha   90.00
_cell.angle_beta   90.00
_cell.angle_gamma   90.00
#
_symmetry.space_group_name_H-M   'P 1'
#
loop_
_entity.id
_entity.type
_entity.pdbx_description
1 polymer ?
#
loop_
_entity_poly.entity_id
_entity_poly.type
_entity_poly.pdbx_seq_one_letter_code
_entity_poly.pdbx_strand_id
1 'polypeptide(L)'
;SRYRIRNKQGEYIWFESSVSTVKDLDGKPIGLQSISRDVTARKNLELMFEKAQEMANVGGWEFDLTTGKISWTDEVYRIHDKEIGSEIVLEEGMDHFPGEGRDKLSMAINKATMNHEKYDLVLPFISEKKVFKWVRAIGEPHIVDGNVVRLSGTFQDISKQVNYEKRIIAQNEEL
;
A
#
# COMPACT_ATOMS: atom_id res chain seq x y z
N SER A 1 -3.62 16.17 17.79
CA SER A 1 -3.15 17.01 16.67
C SER A 1 -1.69 16.74 16.35
N ARG A 2 -1.28 16.85 15.08
CA ARG A 2 0.11 16.64 14.63
C ARG A 2 0.66 17.91 14.00
N TYR A 3 1.90 18.26 14.32
CA TYR A 3 2.56 19.47 13.82
C TYR A 3 4.08 19.30 13.86
N ARG A 4 4.81 20.16 13.16
CA ARG A 4 6.28 20.21 13.20
C ARG A 4 6.76 21.52 13.77
N ILE A 5 7.81 21.49 14.59
CA ILE A 5 8.46 22.66 15.17
C ILE A 5 9.91 22.68 14.71
N ARG A 6 10.46 23.87 14.48
CA ARG A 6 11.88 24.04 14.19
C ARG A 6 12.65 24.19 15.50
N ASN A 7 13.66 23.36 15.74
CA ASN A 7 14.52 23.46 16.93
C ASN A 7 15.55 24.59 16.78
N LYS A 8 16.35 24.85 17.84
CA LYS A 8 17.37 25.90 17.84
C LYS A 8 18.48 25.66 16.80
N GLN A 9 18.70 24.42 16.41
CA GLN A 9 19.65 23.99 15.39
C GLN A 9 19.09 24.12 13.96
N GLY A 10 17.81 24.48 13.83
CA GLY A 10 17.14 24.68 12.54
C GLY A 10 16.49 23.45 11.95
N GLU A 11 16.51 22.30 12.64
CA GLU A 11 15.90 21.05 12.21
C GLU A 11 14.41 21.00 12.54
N TYR A 12 13.63 20.30 11.72
CA TYR A 12 12.20 20.09 11.96
C TYR A 12 11.96 18.83 12.80
N ILE A 13 11.29 18.99 13.93
CA ILE A 13 10.87 17.92 14.84
C ILE A 13 9.35 17.78 14.74
N TRP A 14 8.87 16.56 14.50
CA TRP A 14 7.45 16.25 14.49
C TRP A 14 6.94 15.94 15.89
N PHE A 15 5.85 16.60 16.28
CA PHE A 15 5.13 16.35 17.52
C PHE A 15 3.71 15.86 17.25
N GLU A 16 3.32 14.83 17.98
CA GLU A 16 1.92 14.44 18.16
C GLU A 16 1.49 14.86 19.56
N SER A 17 0.44 15.69 19.66
CA SER A 17 -0.04 16.20 20.94
C SER A 17 -1.52 16.00 21.13
N SER A 18 -1.90 15.69 22.37
CA SER A 18 -3.29 15.58 22.83
C SER A 18 -3.50 16.58 23.95
N VAL A 19 -4.55 17.39 23.84
CA VAL A 19 -4.92 18.41 24.82
C VAL A 19 -6.20 17.97 25.53
N SER A 20 -6.18 18.03 26.85
CA SER A 20 -7.33 17.76 27.71
C SER A 20 -7.59 18.97 28.61
N THR A 21 -8.86 19.18 28.98
CA THR A 21 -9.25 20.26 29.88
C THR A 21 -9.16 19.77 31.32
N VAL A 22 -8.42 20.50 32.15
CA VAL A 22 -8.38 20.29 33.59
C VAL A 22 -9.55 21.05 34.21
N LYS A 23 -10.36 20.35 35.01
CA LYS A 23 -11.54 20.88 35.67
C LYS A 23 -11.35 20.85 37.19
N ASP A 24 -11.96 21.78 37.90
CA ASP A 24 -12.08 21.71 39.36
C ASP A 24 -13.15 20.69 39.79
N LEU A 25 -13.38 20.57 41.11
CA LEU A 25 -14.35 19.64 41.69
C LEU A 25 -15.80 19.92 41.26
N ASP A 26 -16.09 21.16 40.86
CA ASP A 26 -17.42 21.58 40.38
C ASP A 26 -17.55 21.43 38.85
N GLY A 27 -16.54 20.85 38.18
CA GLY A 27 -16.52 20.62 36.74
C GLY A 27 -16.22 21.88 35.90
N LYS A 28 -15.84 22.99 36.54
CA LYS A 28 -15.48 24.23 35.85
C LYS A 28 -14.05 24.12 35.30
N PRO A 29 -13.81 24.50 34.04
CA PRO A 29 -12.48 24.44 33.45
C PRO A 29 -11.52 25.43 34.13
N ILE A 30 -10.41 24.91 34.66
CA ILE A 30 -9.37 25.70 35.34
C ILE A 30 -8.03 25.69 34.59
N GLY A 31 -7.89 24.86 33.55
CA GLY A 31 -6.69 24.83 32.73
C GLY A 31 -6.76 23.87 31.56
N LEU A 32 -5.68 23.83 30.79
CA LEU A 32 -5.45 22.87 29.72
C LEU A 32 -4.18 22.09 30.04
N GLN A 33 -4.24 20.77 29.91
CA GLN A 33 -3.09 19.89 29.99
C GLN A 33 -2.83 19.31 28.60
N SER A 34 -1.63 19.51 28.08
CA SER A 34 -1.19 18.90 26.82
C SER A 34 -0.12 17.86 27.09
N ILE A 35 -0.23 16.71 26.44
CA ILE A 35 0.85 15.72 26.35
C ILE A 35 1.35 15.74 24.91
N SER A 36 2.64 15.97 24.73
CA SER A 36 3.31 16.05 23.43
C SER A 36 4.39 14.97 23.33
N ARG A 37 4.37 14.19 22.25
CA ARG A 37 5.36 13.14 21.95
C ARG A 37 6.12 13.50 20.69
N ASP A 38 7.45 13.41 20.74
CA ASP A 38 8.29 13.45 19.54
C ASP A 38 8.05 12.17 18.72
N VAL A 39 7.63 12.34 17.47
CA VAL A 39 7.37 11.25 16.52
C VAL A 39 8.26 11.36 15.28
N THR A 40 9.34 12.14 15.33
CA THR A 40 10.23 12.43 14.20
C THR A 40 10.84 11.16 13.61
N ALA A 41 11.39 10.29 14.45
CA ALA A 41 12.01 9.04 13.99
C ALA A 41 11.00 8.16 13.22
N ARG A 42 9.80 8.00 13.77
CA ARG A 42 8.70 7.25 13.14
C ARG A 42 8.29 7.90 11.81
N LYS A 43 8.13 9.22 11.78
CA LYS A 43 7.74 9.96 10.56
C LYS A 43 8.78 9.88 9.46
N ASN A 44 10.06 9.96 9.82
CA ASN A 44 11.15 9.81 8.86
C ASN A 44 11.21 8.39 8.30
N LEU A 45 10.97 7.37 9.12
CA LEU A 45 10.91 5.99 8.67
C LEU A 45 9.73 5.74 7.72
N GLU A 46 8.53 6.23 8.06
CA GLU A 46 7.35 6.18 7.19
C GLU A 46 7.66 6.82 5.82
N LEU A 47 8.24 8.03 5.81
CA LEU A 47 8.61 8.72 4.57
C LEU A 47 9.70 8.00 3.76
N MET A 48 10.71 7.43 4.43
CA MET A 48 11.75 6.65 3.77
C MET A 48 11.17 5.41 3.11
N PHE A 49 10.23 4.74 3.78
CA PHE A 49 9.54 3.58 3.24
C PHE A 49 8.68 3.95 2.02
N GLU A 50 7.87 5.00 2.12
CA GLU A 50 7.07 5.52 0.99
C GLU A 50 7.94 5.84 -0.23
N LYS A 51 9.09 6.52 -0.02
CA LYS A 51 10.03 6.81 -1.11
C LYS A 51 10.67 5.57 -1.70
N ALA A 52 11.04 4.59 -0.86
CA ALA A 52 11.60 3.34 -1.34
C ALA A 52 10.58 2.56 -2.20
N GLN A 53 9.32 2.55 -1.78
CA GLN A 53 8.21 1.97 -2.55
C GLN A 53 8.03 2.64 -3.91
N GLU A 54 8.00 3.98 -3.94
CA GLU A 54 7.89 4.77 -5.17
C GLU A 54 9.08 4.52 -6.10
N MET A 55 10.31 4.52 -5.58
CA MET A 55 11.52 4.26 -6.38
C MET A 55 11.54 2.86 -7.01
N ALA A 56 10.97 1.88 -6.32
CA ALA A 56 10.88 0.50 -6.78
C ALA A 56 9.57 0.20 -7.55
N ASN A 57 8.70 1.21 -7.75
CA ASN A 57 7.37 1.09 -8.33
C ASN A 57 6.55 -0.06 -7.69
N VAL A 58 6.67 -0.24 -6.37
CA VAL A 58 6.07 -1.35 -5.62
C VAL A 58 5.15 -0.85 -4.52
N GLY A 59 3.87 -1.11 -4.68
CA GLY A 59 2.85 -0.84 -3.68
C GLY A 59 2.55 -2.06 -2.81
N GLY A 60 2.03 -1.79 -1.62
CA GLY A 60 1.46 -2.80 -0.72
C GLY A 60 -0.06 -2.77 -0.78
N TRP A 61 -0.67 -3.94 -0.64
CA TRP A 61 -2.12 -4.08 -0.49
C TRP A 61 -2.44 -5.07 0.63
N GLU A 62 -3.62 -4.88 1.21
CA GLU A 62 -4.16 -5.74 2.25
C GLU A 62 -5.67 -5.90 2.03
N PHE A 63 -6.16 -7.13 2.19
CA PHE A 63 -7.58 -7.45 2.15
C PHE A 63 -7.96 -8.23 3.41
N ASP A 64 -8.71 -7.58 4.29
CA ASP A 64 -9.27 -8.18 5.49
C ASP A 64 -10.53 -8.96 5.12
N LEU A 65 -10.47 -10.28 5.25
CA LEU A 65 -11.57 -11.19 4.91
C LEU A 65 -12.69 -11.16 5.97
N THR A 66 -12.39 -10.69 7.18
CA THR A 66 -13.37 -10.59 8.27
C THR A 66 -14.26 -9.36 8.12
N THR A 67 -13.69 -8.24 7.67
CA THR A 67 -14.43 -6.98 7.46
C THR A 67 -14.78 -6.70 6.01
N GLY A 68 -14.20 -7.45 5.06
CA GLY A 68 -14.31 -7.20 3.63
C GLY A 68 -13.59 -5.92 3.17
N LYS A 69 -12.74 -5.33 4.02
CA LYS A 69 -12.04 -4.08 3.70
C LYS A 69 -10.74 -4.34 2.98
N ILE A 70 -10.52 -3.58 1.91
CA ILE A 70 -9.25 -3.56 1.19
C ILE A 70 -8.54 -2.23 1.47
N SER A 71 -7.21 -2.28 1.57
CA SER A 71 -6.35 -1.13 1.81
C SER A 71 -5.17 -1.17 0.86
N TRP A 72 -4.83 -0.01 0.30
CA TRP A 72 -3.74 0.17 -0.65
C TRP A 72 -2.79 1.24 -0.12
N THR A 73 -1.49 1.02 -0.30
CA THR A 73 -0.52 2.13 -0.23
C THR A 73 -0.70 3.05 -1.43
N ASP A 74 -0.28 4.32 -1.31
CA ASP A 74 -0.28 5.31 -2.40
C ASP A 74 0.25 4.78 -3.73
N GLU A 75 1.27 3.92 -3.70
CA GLU A 75 1.87 3.39 -4.92
C GLU A 75 0.93 2.46 -5.70
N VAL A 76 0.06 1.70 -5.02
CA VAL A 76 -0.94 0.87 -5.73
C VAL A 76 -1.97 1.76 -6.45
N TYR A 77 -2.38 2.87 -5.83
CA TYR A 77 -3.23 3.87 -6.48
C TYR A 77 -2.55 4.46 -7.73
N ARG A 78 -1.25 4.79 -7.64
CA ARG A 78 -0.47 5.30 -8.78
C ARG A 78 -0.37 4.27 -9.91
N ILE A 79 -0.15 2.99 -9.59
CA ILE A 79 -0.13 1.91 -10.60
C ILE A 79 -1.51 1.79 -11.28
N HIS A 80 -2.60 1.96 -10.53
CA HIS A 80 -3.96 1.96 -11.08
C HIS A 80 -4.32 3.24 -11.85
N ASP A 81 -3.51 4.30 -11.75
CA ASP A 81 -3.84 5.65 -12.22
C ASP A 81 -5.09 6.25 -11.54
N LYS A 82 -5.37 5.83 -10.30
CA LYS A 82 -6.53 6.25 -9.48
C LYS A 82 -6.14 7.34 -8.47
N GLU A 83 -7.10 8.17 -8.07
CA GLU A 83 -6.89 9.19 -7.02
C GLU A 83 -6.59 8.53 -5.65
N ILE A 84 -5.52 8.98 -4.99
CA ILE A 84 -5.11 8.45 -3.68
C ILE A 84 -6.18 8.74 -2.64
N GLY A 85 -6.60 7.70 -1.91
CA GLY A 85 -7.62 7.78 -0.87
C GLY A 85 -9.06 7.72 -1.38
N SER A 86 -9.26 7.56 -2.70
CA SER A 86 -10.57 7.19 -3.24
C SER A 86 -11.00 5.80 -2.76
N GLU A 87 -12.31 5.56 -2.78
CA GLU A 87 -12.91 4.28 -2.38
C GLU A 87 -12.37 3.13 -3.25
N ILE A 88 -12.06 2.01 -2.59
CA ILE A 88 -11.50 0.83 -3.23
C ILE A 88 -12.55 -0.28 -3.18
N VAL A 89 -12.90 -0.81 -4.35
CA VAL A 89 -13.72 -2.01 -4.50
C VAL A 89 -12.85 -3.10 -5.11
N LEU A 90 -12.76 -4.26 -4.46
CA LEU A 90 -11.90 -5.36 -4.92
C LEU A 90 -12.22 -5.77 -6.37
N GLU A 91 -13.52 -5.87 -6.70
CA GLU A 91 -13.99 -6.26 -8.03
C GLU A 91 -13.51 -5.27 -9.12
N GLU A 92 -13.55 -3.95 -8.84
CA GLU A 92 -13.02 -2.93 -9.75
C GLU A 92 -11.52 -3.12 -9.97
N GLY A 93 -10.76 -3.46 -8.92
CA GLY A 93 -9.34 -3.80 -9.04
C GLY A 93 -9.10 -4.98 -9.98
N MET A 94 -9.99 -5.98 -9.96
CA MET A 94 -9.90 -7.16 -10.83
C MET A 94 -10.30 -6.89 -12.29
N ASP A 95 -11.11 -5.86 -12.56
CA ASP A 95 -11.53 -5.46 -13.91
C ASP A 95 -10.37 -4.92 -14.76
N HIS A 96 -9.26 -4.54 -14.13
CA HIS A 96 -8.06 -4.05 -14.81
C HIS A 96 -7.19 -5.15 -15.43
N PHE A 97 -7.50 -6.44 -15.23
CA PHE A 97 -6.74 -7.56 -15.79
C PHE A 97 -7.41 -8.11 -17.05
N PRO A 98 -6.88 -7.83 -18.26
CA PRO A 98 -7.47 -8.30 -19.51
C PRO A 98 -7.22 -9.80 -19.76
N GLY A 99 -8.06 -10.38 -20.63
CA GLY A 99 -7.93 -11.77 -21.07
C GLY A 99 -7.99 -12.76 -19.91
N GLU A 100 -7.13 -13.78 -19.93
CA GLU A 100 -7.04 -14.78 -18.86
C GLU A 100 -6.43 -14.23 -17.55
N GLY A 101 -6.00 -12.96 -17.53
CA GLY A 101 -5.35 -12.36 -16.36
C GLY A 101 -6.24 -12.35 -15.13
N ARG A 102 -7.52 -11.99 -15.31
CA ARG A 102 -8.53 -12.01 -14.24
C ARG A 102 -8.73 -13.41 -13.67
N ASP A 103 -8.90 -14.40 -14.54
CA ASP A 103 -9.17 -15.78 -14.13
C ASP A 103 -8.00 -16.37 -13.36
N LYS A 104 -6.76 -16.13 -13.83
CA LYS A 104 -5.53 -16.57 -13.14
C LYS A 104 -5.42 -15.95 -11.75
N LEU A 105 -5.66 -14.65 -11.63
CA LEU A 105 -5.63 -13.97 -10.34
C LEU A 105 -6.74 -14.48 -9.40
N SER A 106 -7.97 -14.65 -9.91
CA SER A 106 -9.10 -15.18 -9.15
C SER A 106 -8.83 -16.59 -8.62
N MET A 107 -8.29 -17.48 -9.46
CA MET A 107 -7.88 -18.82 -9.05
C MET A 107 -6.79 -18.79 -7.98
N ALA A 108 -5.81 -17.89 -8.10
CA ALA A 108 -4.74 -17.76 -7.11
C ALA A 108 -5.24 -17.21 -5.77
N ILE A 109 -6.13 -16.22 -5.78
CA ILE A 109 -6.79 -15.70 -4.57
C ILE A 109 -7.61 -16.81 -3.90
N ASN A 110 -8.36 -17.60 -4.68
CA ASN A 110 -9.13 -18.73 -4.14
C ASN A 110 -8.22 -19.79 -3.49
N LYS A 111 -7.10 -20.14 -4.11
CA LYS A 111 -6.11 -21.05 -3.52
C LYS A 111 -5.46 -20.48 -2.26
N ALA A 112 -5.17 -19.18 -2.23
CA ALA A 112 -4.63 -18.53 -1.04
C ALA A 112 -5.60 -18.60 0.13
N THR A 113 -6.88 -18.36 -0.12
CA THR A 113 -7.94 -18.39 0.90
C THR A 113 -8.26 -19.82 1.37
N MET A 114 -8.37 -20.77 0.45
CA MET A 114 -8.83 -22.14 0.76
C MET A 114 -7.71 -23.09 1.18
N ASN A 115 -6.53 -22.95 0.57
CA ASN A 115 -5.42 -23.90 0.71
C ASN A 115 -4.20 -23.28 1.42
N HIS A 116 -4.28 -22.01 1.83
CA HIS A 116 -3.17 -21.27 2.45
C HIS A 116 -1.96 -21.11 1.52
N GLU A 117 -2.17 -21.17 0.20
CA GLU A 117 -1.12 -21.08 -0.80
C GLU A 117 -0.79 -19.62 -1.14
N LYS A 118 0.45 -19.19 -0.91
CA LYS A 118 0.93 -17.91 -1.45
C LYS A 118 0.99 -17.96 -2.98
N TYR A 119 0.84 -16.80 -3.62
CA TYR A 119 1.00 -16.66 -5.06
C TYR A 119 1.96 -15.55 -5.43
N ASP A 120 2.57 -15.70 -6.60
CA ASP A 120 3.45 -14.73 -7.25
C ASP A 120 3.19 -14.83 -8.76
N LEU A 121 2.49 -13.84 -9.30
CA LEU A 121 2.00 -13.84 -10.67
C LEU A 121 2.50 -12.62 -11.42
N VAL A 122 2.89 -12.82 -12.68
CA VAL A 122 3.11 -11.74 -13.65
C VAL A 122 1.93 -11.72 -14.61
N LEU A 123 1.22 -10.60 -14.64
CA LEU A 123 -0.05 -10.46 -15.37
C LEU A 123 -0.06 -9.20 -16.24
N PRO A 124 -0.77 -9.22 -17.38
CA PRO A 124 -1.11 -8.00 -18.09
C PRO A 124 -2.10 -7.18 -17.26
N PHE A 125 -1.98 -5.86 -17.34
CA PHE A 125 -2.81 -4.92 -16.59
C PHE A 125 -3.10 -3.68 -17.44
N ILE A 126 -4.30 -3.14 -17.34
CA ILE A 126 -4.71 -1.91 -18.02
C ILE A 126 -5.19 -0.94 -16.95
N SER A 127 -4.45 0.16 -16.74
CA SER A 127 -4.82 1.15 -15.73
C SER A 127 -6.11 1.92 -16.07
N GLU A 128 -6.60 2.74 -15.15
CA GLU A 128 -7.80 3.55 -15.34
C GLU A 128 -7.66 4.53 -16.53
N LYS A 129 -6.44 5.03 -16.76
CA LYS A 129 -6.08 5.83 -17.95
C LYS A 129 -5.83 5.01 -19.22
N LYS A 130 -6.19 3.72 -19.22
CA LYS A 130 -6.03 2.78 -20.34
C LYS A 130 -4.58 2.57 -20.78
N VAL A 131 -3.63 2.74 -19.86
CA VAL A 131 -2.22 2.43 -20.12
C VAL A 131 -1.98 0.96 -19.82
N PHE A 132 -1.42 0.24 -20.80
CA PHE A 132 -1.00 -1.14 -20.62
C PHE A 132 0.27 -1.22 -19.76
N LYS A 133 0.27 -2.12 -18.78
CA LYS A 133 1.38 -2.39 -17.87
C LYS A 133 1.55 -3.91 -17.70
N TRP A 134 2.78 -4.34 -17.47
CA TRP A 134 3.05 -5.65 -16.87
C TRP A 134 3.15 -5.46 -15.36
N VAL A 135 2.39 -6.23 -14.60
CA VAL A 135 2.42 -6.15 -13.14
C VAL A 135 2.82 -7.47 -12.53
N ARG A 136 3.58 -7.41 -11.43
CA ARG A 136 3.82 -8.55 -10.55
C ARG A 136 2.94 -8.42 -9.32
N ALA A 137 2.04 -9.38 -9.13
CA ALA A 137 1.12 -9.46 -8.01
C ALA A 137 1.52 -10.62 -7.10
N ILE A 138 1.91 -10.30 -5.87
CA ILE A 138 2.24 -11.27 -4.84
C ILE A 138 1.18 -11.17 -3.74
N GLY A 139 0.73 -12.31 -3.24
CA GLY A 139 -0.21 -12.38 -2.13
C GLY A 139 0.11 -13.53 -1.19
N GLU A 140 0.01 -13.26 0.10
CA GLU A 140 0.25 -14.20 1.18
C GLU A 140 -0.93 -14.22 2.17
N PRO A 141 -1.42 -15.40 2.56
CA PRO A 141 -2.49 -15.53 3.55
C PRO A 141 -1.95 -15.38 4.98
N HIS A 142 -2.71 -14.64 5.80
CA HIS A 142 -2.52 -14.54 7.24
C HIS A 142 -3.54 -15.43 7.94
N ILE A 143 -3.05 -16.38 8.72
CA ILE A 143 -3.85 -17.43 9.34
C ILE A 143 -3.97 -17.16 10.84
N VAL A 144 -5.19 -17.21 11.35
CA VAL A 144 -5.51 -17.17 12.78
C VAL A 144 -6.46 -18.32 13.08
N ASP A 145 -6.13 -19.14 14.08
CA ASP A 145 -6.91 -20.32 14.49
C ASP A 145 -7.26 -21.26 13.31
N GLY A 146 -6.32 -21.44 12.38
CA GLY A 146 -6.47 -22.32 11.22
C GLY A 146 -7.29 -21.74 10.06
N ASN A 147 -7.81 -20.51 10.18
CA ASN A 147 -8.57 -19.83 9.14
C ASN A 147 -7.79 -18.65 8.56
N VAL A 148 -7.90 -18.42 7.25
CA VAL A 148 -7.36 -17.19 6.63
C VAL A 148 -8.26 -16.02 6.98
N VAL A 149 -7.74 -15.09 7.78
CA VAL A 149 -8.47 -13.88 8.19
C VAL A 149 -8.13 -12.67 7.32
N ARG A 150 -7.01 -12.73 6.59
CA ARG A 150 -6.50 -11.63 5.79
C ARG A 150 -5.58 -12.13 4.69
N LEU A 151 -5.60 -11.46 3.55
CA LEU A 151 -4.59 -11.55 2.50
C LEU A 151 -3.80 -10.24 2.46
N SER A 152 -2.49 -10.32 2.22
CA SER A 152 -1.69 -9.12 1.98
C SER A 152 -0.57 -9.42 1.02
N GLY A 153 -0.04 -8.39 0.35
CA GLY A 153 1.16 -8.57 -0.43
C GLY A 153 1.55 -7.32 -1.18
N THR A 154 2.25 -7.52 -2.30
CA THR A 154 2.79 -6.44 -3.12
C THR A 154 2.19 -6.41 -4.51
N PHE A 155 2.12 -5.22 -5.07
CA PHE A 155 1.72 -4.97 -6.44
C PHE A 155 2.74 -4.05 -7.09
N GLN A 156 3.45 -4.54 -8.10
CA GLN A 156 4.57 -3.84 -8.73
C GLN A 156 4.34 -3.64 -10.21
N ASP A 157 4.59 -2.45 -10.74
CA ASP A 157 4.70 -2.22 -12.19
C ASP A 157 6.09 -2.63 -12.67
N ILE A 158 6.14 -3.75 -13.42
CA ILE A 158 7.37 -4.32 -13.96
C ILE A 158 7.58 -4.02 -15.45
N SER A 159 6.79 -3.10 -16.03
CA SER A 159 6.83 -2.79 -17.46
C SER A 159 8.22 -2.34 -17.93
N LYS A 160 8.93 -1.58 -17.09
CA LYS A 160 10.31 -1.16 -17.38
C LYS A 160 11.25 -2.37 -17.50
N GLN A 161 11.20 -3.30 -16.55
CA GLN A 161 12.05 -4.50 -16.56
C GLN A 161 11.78 -5.37 -17.80
N VAL A 162 10.50 -5.65 -18.07
CA VAL A 162 10.10 -6.43 -19.26
C VAL A 162 10.57 -5.76 -20.56
N ASN A 163 10.48 -4.43 -20.65
CA ASN A 163 10.96 -3.71 -21.83
C ASN A 163 12.50 -3.73 -21.97
N TYR A 164 13.25 -3.69 -20.87
CA TYR A 164 14.71 -3.82 -20.91
C TYR A 164 15.13 -5.23 -21.35
N GLU A 165 14.52 -6.27 -20.82
CA GLU A 165 14.79 -7.66 -21.21
C GLU A 165 14.53 -7.88 -22.70
N LYS A 166 13.39 -7.40 -23.21
CA LYS A 166 13.07 -7.47 -24.65
C LYS A 166 14.10 -6.76 -25.53
N ARG A 167 14.60 -5.60 -25.10
CA ARG A 167 15.64 -4.86 -25.84
C ARG A 167 16.96 -5.62 -25.89
N ILE A 168 17.37 -6.23 -24.77
CA ILE A 168 18.60 -7.02 -24.70
C ILE A 168 18.49 -8.25 -25.63
N ILE A 169 17.35 -8.94 -25.60
CA ILE A 169 17.13 -10.12 -26.46
C ILE A 169 17.20 -9.72 -27.94
N ALA A 170 16.50 -8.66 -28.34
CA ALA A 170 16.51 -8.19 -29.73
C ALA A 170 17.92 -7.81 -30.23
N GLN A 171 18.74 -7.16 -29.38
CA GLN A 171 20.12 -6.80 -29.73
C GLN A 171 21.05 -8.01 -29.88
N ASN A 172 20.82 -9.07 -29.10
CA ASN A 172 21.60 -10.31 -29.19
C ASN A 172 21.21 -11.17 -30.40
N GLU A 173 20.00 -11.01 -30.95
CA GLU A 173 19.54 -11.71 -32.16
C GLU A 173 20.00 -11.02 -33.46
N GLU A 174 20.46 -9.76 -33.39
CA GLU A 174 20.99 -8.98 -34.53
C GLU A 174 22.53 -9.11 -34.71
N LEU A 175 23.21 -9.88 -33.86
CA LEU A 175 24.67 -10.13 -33.88
C LEU A 175 24.99 -11.56 -34.31
#